data_AF-A0A2N9N805-F1
#
_entry.id   AF-A0A2N9N805-F1
#
_cell.length_a   1.000
_cell.length_b   1.000
_cell.length_c   1.000
_cell.angle_alpha   90.00
_cell.angle_beta   90.00
_cell.angle_gamma   90.00
#
_symmetry.space_group_name_H-M   'P 1'
#
loop_
_entity.id
_entity.type
_entity.pdbx_description
1 polymer ?
#
loop_
_entity_poly.entity_id
_entity_poly.type
_entity_poly.pdbx_seq_one_letter_code
_entity_poly.pdbx_strand_id
1 'polypeptide(L)' 'MRHAKGEAERSAIARALEETHWNRKAAARQLSMSYRALLYKIQEYQLIPQESFSLRGQASRTGG' A
#
# COMPACT_ATOMS: atom_id res chain seq x y z
N MET A 1 2.01 15.84 20.64
CA MET A 1 1.82 16.17 19.20
C MET A 1 2.37 15.06 18.27
N ARG A 2 1.88 13.81 18.35
CA ARG A 2 2.32 12.74 17.42
C ARG A 2 1.18 12.17 16.56
N HIS A 3 -0.07 12.36 16.96
CA HIS A 3 -1.23 11.77 16.27
C HIS A 3 -1.63 12.52 14.97
N ALA A 4 -1.47 13.84 14.91
CA ALA A 4 -1.92 14.63 13.75
C ALA A 4 -1.14 14.36 12.44
N LYS A 5 0.14 13.97 12.53
CA LYS A 5 0.95 13.66 11.33
C LYS A 5 0.53 12.34 10.68
N GLY A 6 0.13 11.34 11.47
CA GLY A 6 -0.26 10.02 10.95
C GLY A 6 -1.56 10.07 10.16
N GLU A 7 -2.49 10.92 10.58
CA GLU A 7 -3.79 11.06 9.89
C GLU A 7 -3.65 11.75 8.53
N ALA A 8 -2.86 12.83 8.46
CA ALA A 8 -2.54 13.51 7.20
C ALA A 8 -1.79 12.59 6.23
N GLU A 9 -0.80 11.83 6.73
CA GLU A 9 -0.07 10.85 5.90
C GLU A 9 -0.99 9.73 5.40
N ARG A 10 -1.86 9.19 6.27
CA ARG A 10 -2.86 8.18 5.90
C ARG A 10 -3.80 8.69 4.81
N SER A 11 -4.34 9.89 4.95
CA SER A 11 -5.24 10.49 3.96
C SER A 11 -4.55 10.76 2.63
N ALA A 12 -3.29 11.20 2.64
CA ALA A 12 -2.51 11.40 1.41
C ALA A 12 -2.28 10.06 0.67
N ILE A 13 -1.95 9.00 1.41
CA ILE A 13 -1.76 7.66 0.84
C ILE A 13 -3.07 7.11 0.27
N ALA A 14 -4.17 7.24 1.01
CA ALA A 14 -5.48 6.78 0.55
C ALA A 14 -5.90 7.48 -0.74
N ARG A 15 -5.77 8.81 -0.82
CA ARG A 15 -6.09 9.58 -2.03
C ARG A 15 -5.23 9.20 -3.22
N ALA A 16 -3.91 9.09 -3.04
CA ALA A 16 -3.02 8.69 -4.12
C ALA A 16 -3.34 7.28 -4.63
N LEU A 17 -3.77 6.36 -3.74
CA LEU A 17 -4.22 5.04 -4.16
C LEU A 17 -5.52 5.12 -4.96
N GLU A 18 -6.51 5.90 -4.53
CA GLU A 18 -7.76 6.08 -5.28
C GLU A 18 -7.54 6.74 -6.65
N GLU A 19 -6.77 7.82 -6.71
CA GLU A 19 -6.44 8.56 -7.94
C GLU A 19 -5.68 7.70 -8.96
N THR A 20 -4.89 6.75 -8.48
CA THR A 20 -4.13 5.82 -9.32
C THR A 20 -4.84 4.50 -9.56
N HIS A 21 -6.13 4.40 -9.21
CA HIS A 21 -6.92 3.16 -9.30
C HIS A 21 -6.23 1.97 -8.62
N TRP A 22 -5.73 2.18 -7.41
CA TRP A 22 -4.99 1.23 -6.58
C TRP A 22 -3.68 0.72 -7.21
N ASN A 23 -3.14 1.43 -8.20
CA ASN A 23 -1.82 1.15 -8.75
C ASN A 23 -0.73 1.59 -7.78
N ARG A 24 -0.32 0.66 -6.91
CA ARG A 24 0.71 0.86 -5.87
C ARG A 24 2.03 1.44 -6.41
N LYS A 25 2.44 1.13 -7.65
CA LYS A 25 3.67 1.72 -8.24
C LYS A 25 3.46 3.19 -8.61
N ALA A 26 2.31 3.52 -9.19
CA ALA A 26 1.97 4.89 -9.53
C ALA A 26 1.77 5.75 -8.27
N ALA A 27 1.05 5.25 -7.26
CA ALA A 27 0.88 5.94 -5.98
C ALA A 27 2.22 6.22 -5.28
N ALA A 28 3.15 5.26 -5.28
CA ALA A 28 4.48 5.45 -4.71
C ALA A 28 5.26 6.58 -5.43
N ARG A 29 5.17 6.62 -6.77
CA ARG A 29 5.77 7.69 -7.58
C ARG A 29 5.12 9.05 -7.30
N GLN A 30 3.80 9.09 -7.17
CA GLN A 30 3.04 10.32 -6.89
C GLN A 30 3.40 10.91 -5.52
N LEU A 31 3.59 10.05 -4.51
CA LEU A 31 3.99 10.45 -3.17
C LEU A 31 5.51 10.58 -2.99
N SER A 32 6.29 10.45 -4.07
CA SER A 32 7.76 10.49 -4.04
C SER A 32 8.40 9.59 -2.99
N MET A 33 7.80 8.42 -2.74
CA MET A 33 8.28 7.44 -1.78
C MET A 33 8.67 6.13 -2.46
N SER A 34 9.51 5.34 -1.79
CA SER A 34 9.85 4.02 -2.30
C SER A 34 8.62 3.11 -2.25
N TYR A 35 8.54 2.18 -3.20
CA TYR A 35 7.49 1.17 -3.24
C TYR A 35 7.39 0.37 -1.93
N ARG A 36 8.55 0.05 -1.31
CA ARG A 36 8.61 -0.59 0.01
C ARG A 36 7.98 0.27 1.10
N ALA A 37 8.33 1.56 1.17
CA ALA A 37 7.75 2.48 2.14
C ALA A 37 6.22 2.58 1.99
N LEU A 38 5.73 2.69 0.75
CA LEU A 38 4.29 2.68 0.50
C LEU A 38 3.62 1.40 1.02
N LEU A 39 4.19 0.22 0.75
CA LEU A 39 3.63 -1.05 1.23
C LEU A 39 3.59 -1.12 2.76
N TYR A 40 4.66 -0.67 3.43
CA TYR A 40 4.68 -0.60 4.89
C TYR A 40 3.59 0.31 5.42
N LYS A 41 3.40 1.49 4.82
CA LYS A 41 2.38 2.46 5.24
C LYS A 41 0.96 1.99 4.97
N ILE A 42 0.73 1.31 3.84
CA ILE A 42 -0.55 0.64 3.55
C ILE A 42 -0.87 -0.40 4.62
N GLN A 43 0.12 -1.18 5.05
CA GLN A 43 -0.06 -2.19 6.11
C GLN A 43 -0.26 -1.53 7.49
N GLU A 44 0.55 -0.52 7.82
CA GLU A 44 0.49 0.25 9.07
C GLU A 44 -0.87 0.93 9.26
N TYR A 45 -1.41 1.51 8.18
CA TYR A 45 -2.72 2.18 8.18
C TYR A 45 -3.88 1.28 7.75
N GLN A 46 -3.62 -0.01 7.53
CA GLN A 46 -4.59 -1.00 7.07
C GLN A 46 -5.39 -0.56 5.84
N LEU A 47 -4.75 0.16 4.91
CA LEU A 47 -5.33 0.67 3.66
C LEU A 47 -5.39 -0.43 2.57
N ILE A 48 -5.75 -1.66 2.93
CA ILE A 48 -5.48 -2.83 2.10
C ILE A 48 -6.59 -3.04 1.05
N PRO A 49 -6.27 -3.03 -0.26
CA PRO A 49 -7.16 -3.58 -1.27
C PRO A 49 -7.03 -5.12 -1.25
N GLN A 50 -8.17 -5.82 -1.23
CA GLN A 50 -8.32 -7.27 -1.05
C GLN A 50 -7.42 -8.13 -1.98
N GLU A 51 -7.02 -7.60 -3.14
CA GLU A 51 -6.29 -8.32 -4.19
C GLU A 51 -4.83 -8.66 -3.84
N SER A 52 -4.19 -7.90 -2.94
CA SER A 52 -2.75 -8.04 -2.67
C SER A 52 -2.39 -9.19 -1.72
N PHE A 53 -3.35 -9.71 -0.96
CA PHE A 53 -3.16 -10.91 -0.14
C PHE A 53 -3.01 -12.18 -1.00
N SER A 54 -3.52 -12.18 -2.23
CA SER A 54 -3.48 -13.35 -3.13
C SER A 54 -2.07 -13.70 -3.63
N LEU A 55 -1.11 -12.78 -3.55
CA LEU A 55 0.28 -13.05 -4.00
C LEU A 55 1.18 -13.62 -2.90
N ARG A 56 0.71 -13.71 -1.65
CA ARG A 56 1.49 -14.27 -0.54
C ARG A 56 1.14 -15.73 -0.21
N GLY A 57 0.22 -16.35 -0.98
CA GLY A 57 -0.28 -17.71 -0.75
C GLY A 57 -0.08 -18.72 -1.89
N GLN A 58 0.58 -18.37 -3.00
CA GLN A 58 0.79 -19.30 -4.13
C GLN A 58 2.28 -19.55 -4.39
N ALA A 59 2.95 -20.14 -3.40
CA ALA A 59 4.26 -20.78 -3.55
C ALA A 59 4.21 -22.21 -2.98
N SER A 60 3.13 -22.93 -3.25
CA SER A 60 2.98 -24.34 -2.89
C SER A 60 2.23 -25.06 -4.01
N ARG A 61 2.99 -25.57 -4.97
CA ARG A 61 2.77 -26.83 -5.74
C ARG A 61 3.72 -26.87 -6.94
N THR A 62 5.00 -27.07 -6.64
CA THR A 62 5.88 -27.87 -7.49
C THR A 62 5.99 -29.24 -6.81
N GLY A 63 5.59 -30.31 -7.48
CA GLY A 63 5.78 -31.68 -7.00
C GLY A 63 4.67 -32.62 -7.47
N GLY A 64 4.99 -33.44 -8.48
CA GLY A 64 4.13 -34.47 -9.05
C GLY A 64 4.40 -34.65 -10.54
#